data_AF-A0A7S2LA22-F1
#
_entry.id   AF-A0A7S2LA22-F1
#
_cell.length_a   1.000
_cell.length_b   1.000
_cell.length_c   1.000
_cell.angle_alpha   90.00
_cell.angle_beta   90.00
_cell.angle_gamma   90.00
#
_symmetry.space_group_name_H-M   'P 1'
#
loop_
_entity.id
_entity.type
_entity.pdbx_description
1 polymer ?
#
loop_
_entity_poly.entity_id
_entity_poly.type
_entity_poly.pdbx_seq_one_letter_code
_entity_poly.pdbx_strand_id
1 'polypeptide(L)'
;MAHYMEGAAFTVGPTGNISIRNSSVLRNFGGEVLCDATVEQIIIENGRAVGVLVRNTSAGQDGKITEIRAKNIVCATFVFNLHNKLLPPDHPSVKEFRDETKRTIEHLFCKIRGEAAELEVPTHNLWYFNSYDMDQAFDQYYADPVAHRPPTVYIGFP
;
A
#
# COMPACT_ATOMS: atom_id res chain seq x y z
N MET A 1 4.54 -3.67 -20.98
CA MET A 1 3.41 -3.25 -21.85
C MET A 1 2.60 -4.50 -22.22
N ALA A 2 1.88 -5.07 -21.25
CA ALA A 2 1.14 -6.32 -21.41
C ALA A 2 -0.13 -6.35 -20.53
N HIS A 3 -0.72 -5.18 -20.26
CA HIS A 3 -1.93 -5.12 -19.46
C HIS A 3 -3.12 -5.61 -20.30
N TYR A 4 -3.86 -6.59 -19.77
CA TYR A 4 -5.09 -7.14 -20.36
C TYR A 4 -4.97 -7.84 -21.72
N MET A 5 -3.77 -8.24 -22.16
CA MET A 5 -3.64 -9.02 -23.40
C MET A 5 -4.37 -10.36 -23.35
N GLU A 6 -4.50 -10.94 -22.15
CA GLU A 6 -5.23 -12.18 -21.89
C GLU A 6 -6.68 -11.92 -21.42
N GLY A 7 -7.15 -10.69 -21.57
CA GLY A 7 -8.47 -10.24 -21.13
C GLY A 7 -8.49 -9.67 -19.70
N ALA A 8 -9.69 -9.36 -19.24
CA ALA A 8 -9.97 -8.80 -17.93
C ALA A 8 -11.24 -9.45 -17.36
N ALA A 9 -11.33 -9.54 -16.04
CA ALA A 9 -12.51 -10.02 -15.35
C ALA A 9 -13.00 -8.96 -14.36
N PHE A 10 -14.33 -8.86 -14.24
CA PHE A 10 -14.99 -8.01 -13.25
C PHE A 10 -15.94 -8.86 -12.41
N THR A 11 -16.13 -8.51 -11.13
CA THR A 11 -16.98 -9.27 -10.23
C THR A 11 -18.45 -9.10 -10.59
N VAL A 12 -19.21 -10.19 -10.55
CA VAL A 12 -20.68 -10.09 -10.50
C VAL A 12 -21.08 -9.59 -9.11
N GLY A 13 -21.58 -8.36 -9.05
CA GLY A 13 -21.93 -7.66 -7.81
C GLY A 13 -20.77 -6.85 -7.21
N PRO A 14 -20.90 -6.38 -5.96
CA PRO A 14 -19.92 -5.50 -5.32
C PRO A 14 -18.53 -6.14 -5.21
N THR A 15 -17.47 -5.39 -5.48
CA THR A 15 -16.07 -5.83 -5.39
C THR A 15 -15.69 -6.31 -3.98
N GLY A 16 -16.33 -5.77 -2.94
CA GLY A 16 -16.18 -6.22 -1.55
C GLY A 16 -16.49 -7.71 -1.32
N ASN A 17 -17.25 -8.34 -2.22
CA ASN A 17 -17.52 -9.78 -2.18
C ASN A 17 -16.24 -10.63 -2.27
N ILE A 18 -15.17 -10.13 -2.90
CA ILE A 18 -13.87 -10.82 -2.96
C ILE A 18 -13.33 -10.98 -1.53
N SER A 19 -13.25 -9.89 -0.77
CA SER A 19 -12.72 -9.90 0.60
C SER A 19 -13.56 -10.76 1.53
N ILE A 20 -14.89 -10.72 1.40
CA ILE A 20 -15.82 -11.54 2.19
C ILE A 20 -15.58 -13.03 1.91
N ARG A 21 -15.50 -13.43 0.63
CA ARG A 21 -15.27 -14.82 0.24
C ARG A 21 -13.89 -15.32 0.70
N ASN A 22 -12.85 -14.51 0.55
CA ASN A 22 -11.50 -14.85 1.03
C ASN A 22 -11.49 -15.08 2.55
N SER A 23 -12.18 -14.23 3.30
CA SER A 23 -12.30 -14.36 4.77
C SER A 23 -13.04 -15.64 5.16
N SER A 24 -14.12 -15.99 4.45
CA SER A 24 -14.85 -17.23 4.69
C SER A 24 -13.99 -18.46 4.42
N VAL A 25 -13.24 -18.48 3.32
CA VAL A 25 -12.32 -19.59 3.00
C VAL A 25 -11.25 -19.72 4.07
N LEU A 26 -10.62 -18.62 4.50
CA LEU A 26 -9.61 -18.61 5.56
C LEU A 26 -10.15 -19.26 6.84
N ARG A 27 -11.36 -18.88 7.27
CA ARG A 27 -12.03 -19.46 8.45
C ARG A 27 -12.33 -20.95 8.29
N ASN A 28 -12.70 -21.37 7.08
CA ASN A 28 -12.96 -22.78 6.78
C ASN A 28 -11.70 -23.67 6.94
N PHE A 29 -10.52 -23.08 6.79
CA PHE A 29 -9.22 -23.72 7.06
C PHE A 29 -8.71 -23.48 8.50
N GLY A 30 -9.54 -22.96 9.40
CA GLY A 30 -9.21 -22.74 10.82
C GLY A 30 -8.44 -21.44 11.11
N GLY A 31 -8.35 -20.53 10.15
CA GLY A 31 -7.82 -19.19 10.37
C GLY A 31 -8.86 -18.23 10.96
N GLU A 32 -8.44 -17.03 11.32
CA GLU A 32 -9.32 -15.98 11.84
C GLU A 32 -8.98 -14.62 11.23
N VAL A 33 -9.99 -13.76 11.10
CA VAL A 33 -9.84 -12.36 10.70
C VAL A 33 -10.33 -11.48 11.84
N LEU A 34 -9.41 -10.76 12.47
CA LEU A 34 -9.72 -9.83 13.55
C LEU A 34 -9.97 -8.43 12.96
N CYS A 35 -11.19 -7.93 13.12
CA CYS A 35 -11.52 -6.53 12.86
C CYS A 35 -11.25 -5.68 14.10
N ASP A 36 -11.14 -4.37 13.91
CA ASP A 36 -10.84 -3.41 14.99
C ASP A 36 -9.59 -3.77 15.80
N ALA A 37 -8.63 -4.40 15.14
CA ALA A 37 -7.41 -4.95 15.73
C ALA A 37 -6.22 -4.27 15.06
N THR A 38 -5.96 -3.01 15.42
CA THR A 38 -4.87 -2.25 14.81
C THR A 38 -3.53 -2.75 15.36
N VAL A 39 -2.66 -3.22 14.46
CA VAL A 39 -1.28 -3.55 14.81
C VAL A 39 -0.51 -2.25 15.01
N GLU A 40 0.00 -2.05 16.23
CA GLU A 40 0.79 -0.87 16.61
C GLU A 40 2.27 -1.11 16.33
N GLN A 41 2.77 -2.33 16.58
CA GLN A 41 4.18 -2.65 16.46
C GLN A 41 4.39 -4.15 16.20
N ILE A 42 5.44 -4.47 15.44
CA ILE A 42 5.98 -5.82 15.30
C ILE A 42 7.03 -6.05 16.39
N ILE A 43 6.91 -7.17 17.11
CA ILE A 43 7.84 -7.57 18.15
C ILE A 43 9.01 -8.31 17.49
N ILE A 44 10.22 -7.78 17.69
CA ILE A 44 11.47 -8.35 17.18
C ILE A 44 12.31 -8.86 18.36
N GLU A 45 12.71 -10.12 18.32
CA GLU A 45 13.64 -10.73 19.28
C GLU A 45 14.77 -11.41 18.50
N ASN A 46 16.02 -11.10 18.85
CA ASN A 46 17.22 -11.64 18.20
C ASN A 46 17.19 -11.54 16.66
N GLY A 47 16.72 -10.39 16.14
CA GLY A 47 16.60 -10.13 14.71
C GLY A 47 15.45 -10.86 14.00
N ARG A 48 14.55 -11.54 14.74
CA ARG A 48 13.41 -12.26 14.17
C ARG A 48 12.08 -11.65 14.65
N ALA A 49 11.12 -11.51 13.74
CA ALA A 49 9.75 -11.18 14.11
C ALA A 49 9.07 -12.36 14.82
N VAL A 50 8.54 -12.11 16.02
CA VAL A 50 7.98 -13.14 16.91
C VAL A 50 6.54 -12.87 17.34
N GLY A 51 5.99 -11.72 16.97
CA GLY A 51 4.65 -11.32 17.36
C GLY A 51 4.32 -9.90 16.97
N VAL A 52 3.16 -9.45 17.42
CA VAL A 52 2.64 -8.09 17.21
C VAL A 52 1.97 -7.57 18.48
N LEU A 53 2.05 -6.27 18.70
CA LEU A 53 1.23 -5.54 19.65
C LEU A 53 -0.01 -5.02 18.93
N VAL A 54 -1.19 -5.37 19.45
CA VAL A 54 -2.48 -5.10 18.82
C VAL A 54 -3.36 -4.31 19.76
N ARG A 55 -3.89 -3.18 19.29
CA ARG A 55 -4.88 -2.38 20.00
C ARG A 55 -6.28 -2.72 19.50
N ASN A 56 -7.21 -2.93 20.43
CA ASN A 56 -8.63 -2.92 20.11
C ASN A 56 -9.08 -1.48 19.85
N THR A 57 -9.38 -1.16 18.59
CA THR A 57 -9.76 0.20 18.19
C THR A 57 -11.25 0.51 18.34
N SER A 58 -12.13 -0.48 18.52
CA SER A 58 -13.53 -0.20 18.88
C SER A 58 -13.62 0.47 20.25
N ALA A 59 -12.60 0.28 21.11
CA ALA A 59 -12.49 0.93 22.42
C ALA A 59 -11.80 2.31 22.38
N GLY A 60 -11.48 2.84 21.20
CA GLY A 60 -10.80 4.13 21.04
C GLY A 60 -9.29 4.06 21.35
N GLN A 61 -8.66 5.22 21.53
CA GLN A 61 -7.21 5.32 21.78
C GLN A 61 -6.78 4.73 23.13
N ASP A 62 -7.69 4.68 24.10
CA ASP A 62 -7.47 4.06 25.41
C ASP A 62 -7.68 2.53 25.37
N GLY A 63 -7.95 1.97 24.19
CA GLY A 63 -8.12 0.54 23.99
C GLY A 63 -6.89 -0.24 24.48
N LYS A 64 -7.15 -1.37 25.14
CA LYS A 64 -6.11 -2.27 25.66
C LYS A 64 -5.22 -2.77 24.53
N ILE A 65 -3.90 -2.68 24.74
CA ILE A 65 -2.90 -3.33 23.89
C ILE A 65 -2.75 -4.78 24.34
N THR A 66 -2.83 -5.70 23.40
CA THR A 66 -2.63 -7.13 23.61
C THR A 66 -1.50 -7.63 22.73
N GLU A 67 -0.67 -8.50 23.28
CA GLU A 67 0.39 -9.17 22.55
C GLU A 67 -0.14 -10.44 21.88
N ILE A 68 0.17 -10.61 20.60
CA ILE A 68 -0.12 -11.84 19.85
C ILE A 68 1.20 -12.40 19.31
N ARG A 69 1.56 -13.61 19.75
CA ARG A 69 2.79 -14.31 19.33
C ARG A 69 2.53 -15.26 18.17
N ALA A 70 3.48 -15.32 17.23
CA ALA A 70 3.44 -16.26 16.13
C ALA A 70 4.86 -16.69 15.71
N LYS A 71 4.94 -17.90 15.12
CA LYS A 71 6.22 -18.40 14.58
C LYS A 71 6.65 -17.64 13.34
N ASN A 72 5.70 -17.26 12.49
CA ASN A 72 5.93 -16.53 11.24
C ASN A 72 5.04 -15.28 11.22
N ILE A 73 5.61 -14.16 10.79
CA ILE A 73 4.89 -12.89 10.61
C ILE A 73 5.01 -12.50 9.14
N VAL A 74 3.87 -12.34 8.48
CA VAL A 74 3.80 -11.83 7.10
C VAL A 74 3.12 -10.47 7.15
N CYS A 75 3.85 -9.43 6.77
CA CYS A 75 3.30 -8.08 6.72
C CYS A 75 2.82 -7.76 5.30
N ALA A 76 1.51 -7.70 5.12
CA ALA A 76 0.87 -7.29 3.85
C ALA A 76 0.38 -5.83 3.90
N THR A 77 1.11 -4.97 4.61
CA THR A 77 0.82 -3.52 4.65
C THR A 77 1.73 -2.77 3.67
N PHE A 78 1.41 -1.51 3.39
CA PHE A 78 2.28 -0.66 2.58
C PHE A 78 3.68 -0.52 3.22
N VAL A 79 4.73 -0.59 2.40
CA VAL A 79 6.13 -0.59 2.86
C VAL A 79 6.47 0.62 3.73
N PHE A 80 5.83 1.77 3.50
CA PHE A 80 5.97 2.95 4.35
C PHE A 80 5.44 2.71 5.77
N ASN A 81 4.28 2.05 5.92
CA ASN A 81 3.73 1.74 7.24
C ASN A 81 4.62 0.75 7.99
N LEU A 82 5.15 -0.26 7.28
CA LEU A 82 6.09 -1.20 7.86
C LEU A 82 7.29 -0.48 8.48
N HIS A 83 7.96 0.40 7.73
CA HIS A 83 9.20 1.04 8.18
C HIS A 83 8.98 2.25 9.09
N ASN A 84 7.90 2.99 8.94
CA ASN A 84 7.67 4.21 9.74
C ASN A 84 6.76 4.03 10.95
N LYS A 85 6.02 2.92 11.04
CA LYS A 85 5.08 2.68 12.14
C LYS A 85 5.31 1.34 12.83
N LEU A 86 5.47 0.26 12.07
CA LEU A 86 5.39 -1.10 12.63
C LEU A 86 6.74 -1.64 13.12
N LEU A 87 7.85 -1.29 12.45
CA LEU A 87 9.18 -1.70 12.87
C LEU A 87 9.77 -0.75 13.92
N PRO A 88 10.63 -1.25 14.81
CA PRO A 88 11.44 -0.39 15.68
C PRO A 88 12.22 0.67 14.88
N PRO A 89 12.26 1.94 15.30
CA PRO A 89 12.93 3.01 14.55
C PRO A 89 14.42 2.79 14.30
N ASP A 90 15.07 2.00 15.15
CA ASP A 90 16.48 1.64 15.07
C ASP A 90 16.76 0.41 14.20
N HIS A 91 15.72 -0.27 13.69
CA HIS A 91 15.86 -1.43 12.83
C HIS A 91 16.65 -1.07 11.56
N PRO A 92 17.65 -1.88 11.14
CA PRO A 92 18.52 -1.54 10.00
C PRO A 92 17.76 -1.22 8.71
N SER A 93 16.69 -1.96 8.41
CA SER A 93 15.88 -1.70 7.21
C SER A 93 15.14 -0.36 7.24
N VAL A 94 14.84 0.18 8.43
CA VAL A 94 14.20 1.51 8.56
C VAL A 94 15.18 2.60 8.15
N LYS A 95 16.45 2.47 8.55
CA LYS A 95 17.51 3.39 8.12
C LYS A 95 17.69 3.33 6.61
N GLU A 96 17.70 2.12 6.04
CA GLU A 96 17.80 1.92 4.61
C GLU A 96 16.59 2.47 3.84
N PHE A 97 15.37 2.27 4.36
CA PHE A 97 14.16 2.79 3.75
C PHE A 97 14.08 4.32 3.76
N ARG A 98 14.71 4.97 4.75
CA ARG A 98 14.78 6.43 4.87
C ARG A 98 15.97 7.05 4.13
N ASP A 99 16.77 6.23 3.45
CA ASP A 99 17.84 6.72 2.60
C ASP A 99 17.23 7.41 1.38
N GLU A 100 17.26 8.74 1.36
CA GLU A 100 16.72 9.58 0.29
C GLU A 100 17.41 9.35 -1.06
N THR A 101 18.59 8.71 -1.07
CA THR A 101 19.25 8.31 -2.32
C THR A 101 18.56 7.12 -2.99
N LYS A 102 17.69 6.40 -2.27
CA LYS A 102 16.93 5.26 -2.78
C LYS A 102 15.58 5.72 -3.31
N ARG A 103 15.36 5.45 -4.60
CA ARG A 103 14.16 5.84 -5.35
C ARG A 103 12.92 5.13 -4.78
N THR A 104 11.85 5.89 -4.51
CA THR A 104 10.55 5.34 -4.11
C THR A 104 9.44 5.80 -5.06
N ILE A 105 8.35 5.04 -5.12
CA ILE A 105 7.15 5.39 -5.90
C ILE A 105 6.22 6.20 -5.02
N GLU A 106 5.88 7.40 -5.47
CA GLU A 106 4.93 8.29 -4.78
C GLU A 106 3.50 8.07 -5.28
N HIS A 107 2.53 8.21 -4.38
CA HIS A 107 1.11 8.17 -4.70
C HIS A 107 0.46 9.48 -4.27
N LEU A 108 -0.25 10.13 -5.17
CA LEU A 108 -0.96 11.38 -4.92
C LEU A 108 -2.47 11.16 -5.10
N PHE A 109 -3.24 11.48 -4.06
CA PHE A 109 -4.70 11.51 -4.14
C PHE A 109 -5.17 12.96 -4.22
N CYS A 110 -5.74 13.35 -5.36
CA CYS A 110 -6.27 14.69 -5.58
C CYS A 110 -7.80 14.68 -5.48
N LYS A 111 -8.37 15.67 -4.77
CA LYS A 111 -9.80 15.98 -4.84
C LYS A 111 -9.99 17.18 -5.77
N ILE A 112 -10.75 16.98 -6.84
CA ILE A 112 -11.08 18.03 -7.80
C ILE A 112 -12.54 18.42 -7.58
N ARG A 113 -12.83 19.73 -7.61
CA ARG A 113 -14.20 20.25 -7.43
C ARG A 113 -14.95 20.22 -8.76
N GLY A 114 -16.13 19.62 -8.77
CA GLY A 114 -17.00 19.52 -9.94
C GLY A 114 -17.53 18.10 -10.13
N GLU A 115 -18.52 17.93 -11.00
CA GLU A 115 -19.03 16.61 -11.37
C GLU A 115 -18.13 15.98 -12.44
N ALA A 116 -17.94 14.66 -12.39
CA ALA A 116 -17.02 13.95 -13.30
C ALA A 116 -17.38 14.16 -14.79
N ALA A 117 -18.68 14.24 -15.11
CA ALA A 117 -19.17 14.47 -16.46
C ALA A 117 -18.85 15.90 -16.96
N GLU A 118 -18.93 16.90 -16.09
CA GLU A 118 -18.62 18.30 -16.42
C GLU A 118 -17.11 18.52 -16.60
N LEU A 119 -16.32 17.79 -15.83
CA LEU A 119 -14.85 17.81 -15.88
C LEU A 119 -14.27 16.91 -16.96
N GLU A 120 -15.12 16.22 -17.74
CA GLU A 120 -14.73 15.27 -18.79
C GLU A 120 -13.72 14.21 -18.28
N VAL A 121 -13.91 13.76 -17.03
CA VAL A 121 -13.01 12.78 -16.42
C VAL A 121 -13.18 11.43 -17.13
N PRO A 122 -12.10 10.81 -17.64
CA PRO A 122 -12.18 9.51 -18.28
C PRO A 122 -12.71 8.44 -17.33
N THR A 123 -13.52 7.52 -17.85
CA THR A 123 -13.99 6.33 -17.11
C THR A 123 -12.97 5.18 -17.10
N HIS A 124 -11.75 5.45 -17.58
CA HIS A 124 -10.67 4.47 -17.69
C HIS A 124 -9.36 5.04 -17.16
N ASN A 125 -8.50 4.17 -16.66
CA ASN A 125 -7.19 4.58 -16.17
C ASN A 125 -6.27 4.97 -17.32
N LEU A 126 -5.31 5.85 -17.04
CA LEU A 126 -4.31 6.30 -17.99
C LEU A 126 -2.92 5.87 -17.54
N TRP A 127 -2.12 5.42 -18.50
CA TRP A 127 -0.68 5.37 -18.37
C TRP A 127 -0.09 6.52 -19.17
N TYR A 128 0.51 7.47 -18.48
CA TYR A 128 1.27 8.56 -19.07
C TYR A 128 2.73 8.15 -19.15
N PHE A 129 3.35 8.36 -20.31
CA PHE A 129 4.80 8.29 -20.52
C PHE A 129 5.21 9.54 -21.28
N ASN A 130 6.28 10.21 -20.86
CA ASN A 130 6.72 11.46 -21.48
C ASN A 130 7.94 11.30 -22.43
N SER A 131 8.50 10.10 -22.52
CA SER A 131 9.69 9.79 -23.31
C SER A 131 9.64 8.35 -23.82
N TYR A 132 10.36 8.08 -24.92
CA TYR A 132 10.68 6.72 -25.36
C TYR A 132 11.93 6.17 -24.68
N ASP A 133 12.86 7.04 -24.31
CA ASP A 133 14.01 6.72 -23.47
C ASP A 133 13.65 7.03 -22.02
N MET A 134 13.16 6.00 -21.32
CA MET A 134 12.69 6.14 -19.95
C MET A 134 13.83 6.30 -18.95
N ASP A 135 14.99 5.69 -19.19
CA ASP A 135 16.14 5.77 -18.29
C ASP A 135 16.64 7.21 -18.23
N GLN A 136 16.82 7.86 -19.39
CA GLN A 136 17.19 9.27 -19.46
C GLN A 136 16.13 10.17 -18.81
N ALA A 137 14.84 9.91 -19.06
CA ALA A 137 13.77 10.72 -18.49
C ALA A 137 13.74 10.62 -16.95
N PHE A 138 13.97 9.43 -16.39
CA PHE A 138 14.11 9.25 -14.95
C PHE A 138 15.30 10.01 -14.38
N ASP A 139 16.47 9.94 -15.02
CA ASP A 139 17.66 10.64 -14.53
C ASP A 139 17.47 12.17 -14.55
N GLN A 140 16.85 12.72 -15.61
CA GLN A 140 16.52 14.15 -15.69
C GLN A 140 15.48 14.57 -14.63
N TYR A 141 14.41 13.78 -14.47
CA TYR A 141 13.36 14.08 -13.50
C TYR A 141 13.90 14.09 -12.07
N TYR A 142 14.71 13.11 -11.68
CA TYR A 142 15.26 13.08 -10.33
C TYR A 142 16.37 14.11 -10.10
N ALA A 143 17.04 14.58 -11.15
CA ALA A 143 17.98 15.70 -11.05
C ALA A 143 17.27 17.06 -10.84
N ASP A 144 16.11 17.26 -11.47
CA ASP A 144 15.28 18.46 -11.28
C ASP A 144 13.78 18.15 -11.47
N PRO A 145 13.08 17.73 -10.39
CA PRO A 145 11.66 17.38 -10.44
C PRO A 145 10.72 18.57 -10.64
N VAL A 146 11.24 19.80 -10.54
CA VAL A 146 10.46 21.04 -10.72
C VAL A 146 10.45 21.43 -12.19
N ALA A 147 11.58 21.31 -12.88
CA ALA A 147 11.69 21.63 -14.30
C ALA A 147 11.17 20.51 -15.22
N HIS A 148 11.21 19.25 -14.78
CA HIS A 148 10.84 18.10 -15.59
C HIS A 148 9.55 17.45 -15.10
N ARG A 149 8.68 17.06 -16.03
CA ARG A 149 7.48 16.27 -15.69
C ARG A 149 7.87 14.85 -15.27
N PRO A 150 7.07 14.18 -14.42
CA PRO A 150 7.30 12.78 -14.08
C PRO A 150 7.41 11.93 -15.35
N PRO A 151 8.40 11.02 -15.47
CA PRO A 151 8.61 10.22 -16.66
C PRO A 151 7.42 9.34 -17.01
N THR A 152 6.79 8.80 -15.98
CA THR A 152 5.59 7.98 -16.08
C THR A 152 4.65 8.26 -14.92
N VAL A 153 3.34 8.24 -15.17
CA VAL A 153 2.31 8.33 -14.13
C VAL A 153 1.17 7.37 -14.47
N TYR A 154 0.75 6.59 -13.48
CA TYR A 154 -0.53 5.90 -13.52
C TYR A 154 -1.59 6.81 -12.92
N ILE A 155 -2.62 7.14 -13.70
CA ILE A 155 -3.72 8.01 -13.26
C ILE A 155 -4.98 7.16 -13.22
N GLY A 156 -5.50 6.97 -12.01
CA GLY A 156 -6.78 6.32 -11.78
C GLY A 156 -7.88 7.34 -11.58
N PHE A 157 -9.05 7.09 -12.15
CA PHE A 157 -10.26 7.88 -11.92
C PHE A 157 -11.28 7.01 -11.16
N PRO A 158 -12.08 7.63 -10.27
CA PRO A 158 -13.08 6.91 -9.47
C PRO A 158 -14.19 6.28 -10.31
#